data_AF-A0A936GGC8-F1
#
_entry.id   AF-A0A936GGC8-F1
#
_cell.length_a   1.000
_cell.length_b   1.000
_cell.length_c   1.000
_cell.angle_alpha   90.00
_cell.angle_beta   90.00
_cell.angle_gamma   90.00
#
_symmetry.space_group_name_H-M   'P 1'
#
loop_
_entity.id
_entity.type
_entity.pdbx_description
1 polymer ?
#
loop_
_entity_poly.entity_id
_entity_poly.type
_entity_poly.pdbx_seq_one_letter_code
_entity_poly.pdbx_strand_id
1 'polypeptide(L)'
;MQLETNKIISQLIKKIDLLVPQYMNNQEDFAISKGVAALCIIDSEGLIYGKVYGEDKIRCRESYRIAWIKASQVWITGYKTNEYEKLVFAEKVNSYQFGINMPDFIGWEGGQPINLQNMKLSVGFSGFRGTSDLEIVSKAVSEINKA
;
A
#
# COMPACT_ATOMS: atom_id res chain seq x y z
N MET A 1 -16.72 -17.65 -3.91
CA MET A 1 -15.69 -17.11 -3.00
C MET A 1 -14.89 -16.01 -3.69
N GLN A 2 -14.15 -16.29 -4.78
CA GLN A 2 -13.37 -15.28 -5.51
C GLN A 2 -14.17 -14.06 -6.01
N LEU A 3 -15.41 -14.27 -6.47
CA LEU A 3 -16.27 -13.18 -6.93
C LEU A 3 -16.59 -12.16 -5.81
N GLU A 4 -16.80 -12.65 -4.58
CA GLU A 4 -17.06 -11.78 -3.42
C GLU A 4 -15.77 -11.05 -2.99
N THR A 5 -14.62 -11.73 -2.97
CA THR A 5 -13.30 -11.11 -2.74
C THR A 5 -13.06 -9.95 -3.71
N ASN A 6 -13.23 -10.20 -5.01
CA ASN A 6 -13.07 -9.18 -6.05
C ASN A 6 -14.01 -7.98 -5.84
N LYS A 7 -15.26 -8.24 -5.44
CA LYS A 7 -16.27 -7.20 -5.20
C LYS A 7 -15.89 -6.33 -4.01
N ILE A 8 -15.46 -6.92 -2.90
CA ILE A 8 -15.05 -6.19 -1.69
C ILE A 8 -13.77 -5.40 -1.94
N ILE A 9 -12.77 -5.98 -2.63
CA ILE A 9 -11.54 -5.25 -3.01
C ILE A 9 -11.88 -4.11 -3.97
N SER A 10 -12.80 -4.30 -4.92
CA SER A 10 -13.27 -3.23 -5.79
C SER A 10 -13.97 -2.11 -5.01
N GLN A 11 -14.70 -2.42 -3.94
CA GLN A 11 -15.27 -1.41 -3.05
C GLN A 11 -14.17 -0.66 -2.28
N LEU A 12 -13.14 -1.35 -1.80
CA LEU A 12 -11.98 -0.72 -1.17
C LEU A 12 -11.29 0.27 -2.11
N ILE A 13 -11.02 -0.14 -3.36
CA ILE A 13 -10.42 0.75 -4.37
C ILE A 13 -11.32 1.96 -4.62
N LYS A 14 -12.63 1.78 -4.76
CA LYS A 14 -13.58 2.89 -4.93
C LYS A 14 -13.61 3.84 -3.73
N LYS A 15 -13.45 3.35 -2.50
CA LYS A 15 -13.37 4.20 -1.31
C LYS A 15 -12.08 5.01 -1.30
N ILE A 16 -10.95 4.38 -1.64
CA ILE A 16 -9.68 5.08 -1.77
C ILE A 16 -9.74 6.12 -2.90
N ASP A 17 -10.38 5.81 -4.03
CA ASP A 17 -10.57 6.74 -5.16
C ASP A 17 -11.19 8.07 -4.72
N LEU A 18 -12.18 8.02 -3.83
CA LEU A 18 -12.88 9.20 -3.31
C LEU A 18 -12.03 10.02 -2.35
N LEU A 19 -11.07 9.37 -1.68
CA LEU A 19 -10.16 10.02 -0.73
C LEU A 19 -8.95 10.65 -1.42
N VAL A 20 -8.43 10.06 -2.50
CA VAL A 20 -7.21 10.52 -3.17
C VAL A 20 -7.22 12.02 -3.51
N PRO A 21 -8.29 12.61 -4.09
CA PRO A 21 -8.34 14.04 -4.36
C PRO A 21 -8.19 14.92 -3.10
N GLN A 22 -8.65 14.44 -1.94
CA GLN A 22 -8.56 15.18 -0.68
C GLN A 22 -7.11 15.29 -0.20
N TYR A 23 -6.35 14.19 -0.29
CA TYR A 23 -4.92 14.18 0.02
C TYR A 23 -4.10 14.93 -1.04
N MET A 24 -4.49 14.87 -2.32
CA MET A 24 -3.87 15.67 -3.38
C MET A 24 -4.03 17.18 -3.17
N ASN A 25 -5.09 17.62 -2.48
CA ASN A 25 -5.30 19.02 -2.13
C ASN A 25 -4.51 19.47 -0.88
N ASN A 26 -3.91 18.53 -0.14
CA ASN A 26 -3.00 18.87 0.95
C ASN A 26 -1.64 19.29 0.37
N GLN A 27 -1.13 20.47 0.75
CA GLN A 27 0.08 21.04 0.17
C GLN A 27 1.32 20.17 0.37
N GLU A 28 1.48 19.52 1.52
CA GLU A 28 2.64 18.69 1.82
C GLU A 28 2.61 17.39 1.01
N ASP A 29 1.43 16.78 0.89
CA ASP A 29 1.24 15.57 0.10
C ASP A 29 1.33 15.87 -1.41
N PHE A 30 0.88 17.04 -1.85
CA PHE A 30 1.05 17.51 -3.23
C PHE A 30 2.52 17.77 -3.59
N ALA A 31 3.29 18.34 -2.67
CA ALA A 31 4.71 18.61 -2.91
C ALA A 31 5.53 17.33 -3.23
N ILE A 32 5.13 16.20 -2.63
CA ILE A 32 5.73 14.88 -2.88
C ILE A 32 5.15 14.24 -4.14
N SER A 33 3.82 14.05 -4.16
CA SER A 33 3.11 13.36 -5.25
C SER A 33 3.27 14.07 -6.59
N LYS A 34 3.24 15.41 -6.54
CA LYS A 34 3.10 16.30 -7.71
C LYS A 34 1.99 15.80 -8.64
N GLY A 35 0.85 15.44 -8.06
CA GLY A 35 -0.34 14.96 -8.78
C GLY A 35 -0.38 13.46 -9.10
N VAL A 36 0.58 12.66 -8.62
CA VAL A 36 0.64 11.22 -8.89
C VAL A 36 0.60 10.38 -7.60
N ALA A 37 -0.19 9.31 -7.62
CA ALA A 37 -0.19 8.30 -6.57
C ALA A 37 -0.47 6.91 -7.15
N ALA A 38 -0.23 5.87 -6.36
CA ALA A 38 -0.47 4.49 -6.75
C ALA A 38 -0.86 3.62 -5.55
N LEU A 39 -1.76 2.68 -5.80
CA LEU A 39 -2.22 1.66 -4.88
C LEU A 39 -1.94 0.28 -5.47
N CYS A 40 -1.35 -0.61 -4.68
CA CYS A 40 -1.20 -2.03 -4.95
C CYS A 40 -1.76 -2.83 -3.77
N ILE A 41 -2.52 -3.88 -4.04
CA ILE A 41 -3.11 -4.79 -3.07
C ILE A 41 -2.80 -6.21 -3.54
N ILE A 42 -2.30 -7.04 -2.63
CA ILE A 42 -2.08 -8.47 -2.87
C ILE A 42 -2.93 -9.25 -1.87
N ASP A 43 -3.76 -10.17 -2.36
CA ASP A 43 -4.57 -11.04 -1.50
C ASP A 43 -3.80 -12.29 -1.05
N SER A 44 -4.46 -13.15 -0.28
CA SER A 44 -3.85 -14.39 0.24
C SER A 44 -3.52 -15.42 -0.85
N GLU A 45 -4.16 -15.33 -2.02
CA GLU A 45 -3.90 -16.23 -3.16
C GLU A 45 -2.81 -15.66 -4.10
N GLY A 46 -2.28 -14.46 -3.80
CA GLY A 46 -1.28 -13.79 -4.61
C GLY A 46 -1.87 -13.02 -5.79
N LEU A 47 -3.20 -12.81 -5.84
CA LEU A 47 -3.81 -11.97 -6.86
C LEU A 47 -3.55 -10.51 -6.56
N ILE A 48 -3.19 -9.78 -7.62
CA ILE A 48 -2.80 -8.38 -7.55
C ILE A 48 -3.92 -7.50 -8.07
N TYR A 49 -4.27 -6.51 -7.27
CA TYR A 49 -5.21 -5.45 -7.60
C TYR A 49 -4.49 -4.12 -7.43
N GLY A 50 -4.90 -3.11 -8.19
CA GLY A 50 -4.26 -1.81 -8.06
C GLY A 50 -4.89 -0.75 -8.91
N LYS A 51 -4.46 0.48 -8.65
CA LYS A 51 -4.85 1.65 -9.41
C LYS A 51 -3.75 2.70 -9.35
N VAL A 52 -3.58 3.40 -10.47
CA VAL A 52 -2.67 4.53 -10.58
C VAL A 52 -3.49 5.79 -10.79
N TYR A 53 -3.04 6.88 -10.16
CA TYR A 53 -3.70 8.18 -10.16
C TYR A 53 -2.74 9.23 -10.74
N GLY A 54 -3.27 10.12 -11.58
CA GLY A 54 -2.50 11.18 -12.24
C GLY A 54 -2.25 10.92 -13.73
N GLU A 55 -1.77 11.95 -14.42
CA GLU A 55 -1.62 11.94 -15.89
C GLU A 55 -0.16 11.72 -16.36
N ASP A 56 0.82 12.01 -15.50
CA ASP A 56 2.24 11.79 -15.80
C ASP A 56 2.56 10.29 -15.77
N LYS A 57 2.44 9.64 -16.93
CA LYS A 57 2.64 8.19 -17.10
C LYS A 57 3.97 7.68 -16.57
N ILE A 58 5.06 8.47 -16.67
CA ILE A 58 6.39 8.05 -16.23
C ILE A 58 6.42 7.98 -14.70
N ARG A 59 5.92 9.02 -14.03
CA ARG A 59 5.87 9.06 -12.57
C ARG A 59 4.81 8.13 -12.00
N CYS A 60 3.73 7.92 -12.73
CA CYS A 60 2.71 6.91 -12.46
C CYS A 60 3.33 5.50 -12.42
N ARG A 61 4.15 5.15 -13.43
CA ARG A 61 4.88 3.88 -13.45
C ARG A 61 5.83 3.74 -12.26
N GLU A 62 6.58 4.79 -11.93
CA GLU A 62 7.51 4.76 -10.80
C GLU A 62 6.79 4.61 -9.46
N SER A 63 5.73 5.38 -9.25
CA SER A 63 4.91 5.30 -8.03
C SER A 63 4.28 3.92 -7.87
N TYR A 64 3.81 3.32 -8.97
CA TYR A 64 3.27 1.96 -8.92
C TYR A 64 4.34 0.91 -8.63
N ARG A 65 5.56 1.06 -9.17
CA ARG A 65 6.69 0.19 -8.82
C ARG A 65 6.95 0.21 -7.32
N ILE A 66 6.97 1.40 -6.72
CA ILE A 66 7.17 1.58 -5.27
C ILE A 66 6.00 0.95 -4.50
N ALA A 67 4.75 1.24 -4.87
CA ALA A 67 3.56 0.64 -4.24
C ALA A 67 3.57 -0.90 -4.32
N TRP A 68 3.99 -1.46 -5.45
CA TRP A 68 4.12 -2.90 -5.64
C TRP A 68 5.20 -3.51 -4.74
N ILE A 69 6.38 -2.90 -4.64
CA ILE A 69 7.45 -3.36 -3.73
C ILE A 69 6.93 -3.35 -2.28
N LYS A 70 6.29 -2.26 -1.84
CA LYS A 70 5.71 -2.14 -0.51
C LYS A 70 4.68 -3.26 -0.23
N ALA A 71 3.75 -3.50 -1.17
CA ALA A 71 2.72 -4.53 -1.01
C ALA A 71 3.33 -5.95 -1.00
N SER A 72 4.30 -6.21 -1.88
CA SER A 72 5.01 -7.49 -1.97
C SER A 72 5.82 -7.77 -0.69
N GLN A 73 6.52 -6.78 -0.16
CA GLN A 73 7.24 -6.89 1.11
C GLN A 73 6.30 -7.21 2.27
N VAL A 74 5.14 -6.56 2.35
CA VAL A 74 4.12 -6.89 3.36
C VAL A 74 3.59 -8.32 3.14
N TRP A 75 3.36 -8.73 1.90
CA TRP A 75 2.83 -10.06 1.58
C TRP A 75 3.80 -11.17 1.97
N ILE A 76 5.10 -10.97 1.75
CA ILE A 76 6.16 -11.92 2.09
C ILE A 76 6.41 -11.96 3.60
N THR A 77 6.45 -10.78 4.24
CA THR A 77 6.98 -10.67 5.62
C THR A 77 5.92 -10.54 6.69
N GLY A 78 4.72 -10.08 6.33
CA GLY A 78 3.65 -9.72 7.27
C GLY A 78 3.86 -8.41 8.04
N TYR A 79 5.00 -7.72 7.87
CA TYR A 79 5.31 -6.48 8.58
C TYR A 79 4.94 -5.25 7.74
N LYS A 80 4.69 -4.12 8.42
CA LYS A 80 4.73 -2.82 7.73
C LYS A 80 6.14 -2.53 7.24
N THR A 81 6.25 -1.81 6.14
CA THR A 81 7.55 -1.56 5.47
C THR A 81 8.57 -0.89 6.39
N ASN A 82 8.15 0.14 7.12
CA ASN A 82 9.00 0.86 8.08
C ASN A 82 9.31 0.08 9.36
N GLU A 83 8.40 -0.81 9.77
CA GLU A 83 8.64 -1.69 10.93
C GLU A 83 9.64 -2.80 10.58
N TYR A 84 9.52 -3.38 9.37
CA TYR A 84 10.44 -4.41 8.89
C TYR A 84 11.89 -3.91 8.85
N GLU A 85 12.13 -2.74 8.25
CA GLU A 85 13.48 -2.16 8.20
C GLU A 85 14.07 -1.98 9.61
N LYS A 86 13.29 -1.37 10.53
CA LYS A 86 13.73 -1.16 11.92
C LYS A 86 14.10 -2.48 12.59
N LEU A 87 13.34 -3.55 12.34
CA LEU A 87 13.60 -4.87 12.92
C LEU A 87 14.82 -5.54 12.31
N VAL A 88 15.06 -5.40 11.00
CA VAL A 88 16.25 -5.92 10.31
C VAL A 88 17.50 -5.24 10.84
N PHE A 89 17.53 -3.90 10.91
CA PHE A 89 18.70 -3.17 11.42
C PHE A 89 18.92 -3.34 12.93
N ALA A 90 17.87 -3.68 13.69
CA ALA A 90 17.99 -4.05 15.09
C ALA A 90 18.34 -5.54 15.31
N GLU A 91 18.66 -6.29 14.23
CA GLU A 91 18.99 -7.72 14.25
C GLU A 91 17.88 -8.60 14.87
N LYS A 92 16.63 -8.10 14.90
CA LYS A 92 15.46 -8.83 15.40
C LYS A 92 14.78 -9.69 14.34
N VAL A 93 15.02 -9.36 13.07
CA VAL A 93 14.51 -10.09 11.90
C VAL A 93 15.67 -10.36 10.95
N ASN A 94 15.84 -11.62 10.56
CA ASN A 94 16.84 -12.00 9.57
C ASN A 94 16.23 -11.89 8.16
N SER A 95 16.64 -10.86 7.40
CA SER A 95 16.09 -10.59 6.06
C SER A 95 16.33 -11.72 5.05
N TYR A 96 17.41 -12.51 5.24
CA TYR A 96 17.70 -13.65 4.37
C TYR A 96 16.62 -14.73 4.43
N GLN A 97 15.86 -14.83 5.52
CA GLN A 97 14.76 -15.80 5.65
C GLN A 97 13.57 -15.46 4.73
N PHE A 98 13.42 -14.19 4.37
CA PHE A 98 12.32 -13.72 3.52
C PHE A 98 12.74 -13.54 2.05
N GLY A 99 14.03 -13.70 1.73
CA GLY A 99 14.54 -13.51 0.37
C GLY A 99 14.47 -12.06 -0.13
N ILE A 100 14.19 -11.09 0.76
CA ILE A 100 14.16 -9.65 0.45
C ILE A 100 15.20 -8.91 1.29
N ASN A 101 16.35 -8.63 0.69
CA ASN A 101 17.50 -7.97 1.33
C ASN A 101 17.62 -6.52 0.86
N MET A 102 18.52 -5.74 1.47
CA MET A 102 18.90 -4.45 0.89
C MET A 102 19.60 -4.66 -0.47
N PRO A 103 19.29 -3.87 -1.52
CA PRO A 103 18.41 -2.71 -1.56
C PRO A 103 16.96 -3.01 -2.03
N ASP A 104 16.52 -4.26 -1.99
CA ASP A 104 15.25 -4.73 -2.57
C ASP A 104 14.01 -4.33 -1.74
N PHE A 105 14.16 -4.10 -0.43
CA PHE A 105 13.06 -3.70 0.44
C PHE A 105 12.97 -2.17 0.61
N ILE A 106 11.76 -1.69 0.92
CA ILE A 106 11.49 -0.28 1.23
C ILE A 106 11.41 -0.10 2.75
N GLY A 107 12.14 0.91 3.24
CA GLY A 107 12.24 1.24 4.66
C GLY A 107 11.30 2.33 5.18
N TRP A 108 10.62 3.06 4.29
CA TRP A 108 9.67 4.10 4.70
C TRP A 108 8.22 3.61 4.66
N GLU A 109 7.32 4.36 5.31
CA GLU A 109 5.91 4.04 5.45
C GLU A 109 5.17 3.93 4.10
N GLY A 110 4.05 3.22 4.13
CA GLY A 110 3.08 3.10 3.03
C GLY A 110 2.75 1.65 2.65
N GLY A 111 3.54 0.69 3.13
CA GLY A 111 3.16 -0.73 3.11
C GLY A 111 2.59 -1.18 4.44
N GLN A 112 1.42 -1.82 4.44
CA GLN A 112 0.80 -2.38 5.65
C GLN A 112 -0.10 -3.58 5.36
N PRO A 113 -0.17 -4.56 6.30
CA PRO A 113 -1.22 -5.56 6.28
C PRO A 113 -2.54 -4.93 6.73
N ILE A 114 -3.65 -5.30 6.10
CA ILE A 114 -4.99 -4.88 6.51
C ILE A 114 -5.90 -6.09 6.69
N ASN A 115 -6.87 -5.96 7.61
CA ASN A 115 -7.98 -6.88 7.75
C ASN A 115 -9.24 -6.19 7.21
N LEU A 116 -9.73 -6.66 6.06
CA LEU A 116 -10.95 -6.17 5.44
C LEU A 116 -12.04 -7.21 5.63
N GLN A 117 -12.98 -6.92 6.52
CA GLN A 117 -13.97 -7.85 7.07
C GLN A 117 -13.27 -9.06 7.72
N ASN A 118 -13.01 -10.12 6.96
CA ASN A 118 -12.25 -11.30 7.40
C ASN A 118 -11.10 -11.68 6.45
N MET A 119 -10.79 -10.82 5.48
CA MET A 119 -9.73 -11.04 4.49
C MET A 119 -8.45 -10.32 4.93
N LYS A 120 -7.34 -11.06 4.92
CA LYS A 120 -6.01 -10.47 5.08
C LYS A 120 -5.51 -10.01 3.72
N LEU A 121 -5.22 -8.72 3.59
CA LEU A 121 -4.67 -8.14 2.37
C LEU A 121 -3.35 -7.45 2.69
N SER A 122 -2.42 -7.51 1.75
CA SER A 122 -1.14 -6.81 1.81
C SER A 122 -1.21 -5.59 0.91
N VAL A 123 -1.09 -4.39 1.48
CA VAL A 123 -1.33 -3.15 0.75
C VAL A 123 -0.08 -2.32 0.71
N GLY A 124 0.23 -1.78 -0.46
CA GLY A 124 1.22 -0.74 -0.67
C GLY A 124 0.56 0.47 -1.31
N PHE A 125 0.72 1.63 -0.70
CA PHE A 125 0.37 2.91 -1.27
C PHE A 125 1.63 3.76 -1.43
N SER A 126 1.71 4.53 -2.51
CA SER A 126 2.82 5.43 -2.77
C SER A 126 2.35 6.68 -3.49
N GLY A 127 2.72 7.84 -2.97
CA GLY A 127 2.51 9.13 -3.64
C GLY A 127 2.51 10.29 -2.65
N PHE A 128 2.12 10.07 -1.40
CA PHE A 128 1.99 11.11 -0.39
C PHE A 128 3.09 11.00 0.66
N ARG A 129 2.97 11.77 1.76
CA ARG A 129 3.73 11.48 2.97
C ARG A 129 3.41 10.05 3.41
N GLY A 130 4.41 9.36 3.94
CA GLY A 130 4.26 7.97 4.34
C GLY A 130 3.13 7.73 5.38
N THR A 131 2.88 8.70 6.26
CA THR A 131 1.73 8.68 7.17
C THR A 131 0.39 8.77 6.43
N SER A 132 0.27 9.67 5.45
CA SER A 132 -0.90 9.81 4.59
C SER A 132 -1.15 8.55 3.72
N ASP A 133 -0.08 7.93 3.20
CA ASP A 133 -0.14 6.67 2.46
C ASP A 133 -0.78 5.55 3.32
N LEU A 134 -0.44 5.48 4.61
CA LEU A 134 -1.05 4.52 5.55
C LEU A 134 -2.47 4.92 5.96
N GLU A 135 -2.70 6.21 6.19
CA GLU A 135 -3.96 6.77 6.67
C GLU A 135 -5.09 6.60 5.65
N ILE A 136 -4.83 6.87 4.37
CA ILE A 136 -5.85 6.77 3.31
C ILE A 136 -6.43 5.35 3.20
N VAL A 137 -5.57 4.34 3.30
CA VAL A 137 -5.97 2.94 3.27
C VAL A 137 -6.74 2.57 4.54
N SER A 138 -6.23 2.93 5.72
CA SER A 138 -6.89 2.60 6.99
C SER A 138 -8.26 3.27 7.15
N LYS A 139 -8.43 4.51 6.67
CA LYS A 139 -9.75 5.18 6.60
C LYS A 139 -10.72 4.41 5.71
N ALA A 140 -10.31 4.05 4.50
CA ALA A 140 -11.15 3.31 3.56
C ALA A 140 -11.58 1.94 4.12
N VAL A 141 -10.66 1.22 4.77
CA VAL A 141 -10.96 -0.05 5.45
C VAL A 141 -11.94 0.15 6.61
N SER A 142 -11.74 1.19 7.44
CA SER A 142 -12.62 1.50 8.57
C SER A 142 -14.06 1.77 8.12
N GLU A 143 -14.25 2.48 7.01
CA GLU A 143 -15.58 2.72 6.45
C GLU A 143 -16.28 1.44 5.99
N ILE A 144 -15.53 0.51 5.37
CA ILE A 144 -16.10 -0.74 4.86
C ILE A 144 -16.39 -1.72 6.01
N ASN A 145 -15.54 -1.79 7.03
CA ASN A 145 -15.74 -2.68 8.17
C ASN A 145 -16.88 -2.24 9.11
N LYS A 146 -17.31 -0.98 9.04
CA LYS A 146 -18.46 -0.46 9.81
C LYS A 146 -19.81 -0.73 9.13
N ALA A 147 -19.80 -1.02 7.83
CA ALA A 147 -20.99 -1.29 7.01
C ALA A 147 -21.39 -2.77 7.09
#